data_AF-A0A965FUF0-F1
#
_entry.id   AF-A0A965FUF0-F1
#
_cell.length_a   1.000
_cell.length_b   1.000
_cell.length_c   1.000
_cell.angle_alpha   90.00
_cell.angle_beta   90.00
_cell.angle_gamma   90.00
#
_symmetry.space_group_name_H-M   'P 1'
#
loop_
_entity.id
_entity.type
_entity.pdbx_description
1 polymer ?
#
loop_
_entity_poly.entity_id
_entity_poly.type
_entity_poly.pdbx_seq_one_letter_code
_entity_poly.pdbx_strand_id
1 'polypeptide(L)'
;MITEDDRVKKAQPAGISPLMQELSRYIAGARRRKLPKAVVARAKNHIVDTVAAILSGSRLLPGKKVIAYVKPLGGARDAGIIGTRHVTTVMNAALANGTCGHADETDDTHPPTRSHPGTSVLPAALAISEKHALSGEQLIRAVVLGYDICARTLMALNTRKIVPDGRHAGATGQVYGAMAAAAALLNLDARQVRYALSYTFEQTAGVTTMYR
;
A
#
# COMPACT_ATOMS: atom_id res chain seq x y z
N MET A 1 49.85 8.77 -19.53
CA MET A 1 49.42 9.92 -18.72
C MET A 1 47.99 10.23 -19.14
N ILE A 2 47.02 9.53 -18.53
CA ILE A 2 45.60 9.75 -18.78
C ILE A 2 45.25 10.99 -17.98
N THR A 3 44.92 12.08 -18.64
CA THR A 3 44.53 13.33 -17.99
C THR A 3 43.19 13.14 -17.29
N GLU A 4 43.07 13.60 -16.05
CA GLU A 4 41.87 13.62 -15.18
C GLU A 4 40.66 14.43 -15.76
N ASP A 5 40.65 14.72 -17.06
CA ASP A 5 39.63 15.53 -17.76
C ASP A 5 38.71 14.68 -18.66
N ASP A 6 38.59 13.37 -18.41
CA ASP A 6 37.39 12.62 -18.82
C ASP A 6 36.27 12.91 -17.82
N ARG A 7 35.80 14.16 -17.94
CA ARG A 7 34.65 14.76 -17.29
C ARG A 7 33.60 13.68 -17.07
N VAL A 8 33.29 13.45 -15.80
CA VAL A 8 31.94 13.10 -15.38
C VAL A 8 31.04 14.10 -16.09
N LYS A 9 30.49 13.71 -17.26
CA LYS A 9 29.40 14.43 -17.89
C LYS A 9 28.34 14.41 -16.81
N LYS A 10 28.19 15.52 -16.08
CA LYS A 10 27.06 15.76 -15.18
C LYS A 10 25.85 15.47 -16.05
N ALA A 11 25.27 14.29 -15.90
CA ALA A 11 24.05 13.94 -16.57
C ALA A 11 23.09 15.07 -16.17
N GLN A 12 22.67 15.88 -17.15
CA GLN A 12 21.61 16.84 -16.88
C GLN A 12 20.48 16.03 -16.25
N PRO A 13 19.94 16.44 -15.09
CA PRO A 13 18.90 15.68 -14.44
C PRO A 13 17.80 15.49 -15.48
N ALA A 14 17.58 14.24 -15.88
CA ALA A 14 16.58 13.93 -16.89
C ALA A 14 15.26 14.54 -16.41
N GLY A 15 14.62 15.35 -17.26
CA GLY A 15 13.32 15.94 -16.95
C GLY A 15 12.33 14.86 -16.52
N ILE A 16 11.34 15.22 -15.70
CA ILE A 16 10.35 14.26 -15.21
C ILE A 16 9.64 13.62 -16.41
N SER A 17 9.72 12.30 -16.54
CA SER A 17 9.17 11.58 -17.68
C SER A 17 7.66 11.81 -17.85
N PRO A 18 7.13 11.83 -19.08
CA PRO A 18 5.69 12.01 -19.32
C PRO A 18 4.83 11.00 -18.56
N LEU A 19 5.27 9.74 -18.49
CA LEU A 19 4.60 8.67 -17.72
C LEU A 19 4.53 9.00 -16.23
N MET A 20 5.62 9.47 -15.62
CA MET A 20 5.63 9.84 -14.20
C MET A 20 4.67 11.00 -13.93
N GLN A 21 4.59 11.98 -14.84
CA GLN A 21 3.63 13.08 -14.72
C GLN A 21 2.19 12.59 -14.83
N GLU A 22 1.90 11.70 -15.79
CA GLU A 22 0.56 11.12 -15.97
C GLU A 22 0.12 10.32 -14.75
N LEU A 23 0.97 9.39 -14.27
CA LEU A 23 0.70 8.58 -13.09
C LEU A 23 0.45 9.45 -11.85
N SER A 24 1.28 10.47 -11.65
CA SER A 24 1.15 11.36 -10.50
C SER A 24 -0.16 12.15 -10.53
N ARG A 25 -0.57 12.65 -11.71
CA ARG A 25 -1.87 13.31 -11.90
C ARG A 25 -3.03 12.33 -11.72
N TYR A 26 -2.88 11.08 -12.20
CA TYR A 26 -3.89 10.05 -12.09
C TYR A 26 -4.22 9.73 -10.62
N ILE A 27 -3.19 9.56 -9.78
CA ILE A 27 -3.32 9.30 -8.34
C ILE A 27 -3.88 10.54 -7.62
N ALA A 28 -3.31 11.73 -7.85
CA ALA A 28 -3.78 12.97 -7.21
C ALA A 28 -5.25 13.30 -7.54
N GLY A 29 -5.71 12.93 -8.74
CA GLY A 29 -7.10 13.12 -9.18
C GLY A 29 -8.11 12.12 -8.62
N ALA A 30 -7.66 11.03 -7.99
CA ALA A 30 -8.52 9.90 -7.63
C ALA A 30 -9.62 10.26 -6.63
N ARG A 31 -9.34 11.14 -5.66
CA ARG A 31 -10.33 11.59 -4.66
C ARG A 31 -11.56 12.23 -5.30
N ARG A 32 -11.43 12.82 -6.49
CA ARG A 32 -12.50 13.51 -7.22
C ARG A 32 -13.15 12.64 -8.30
N ARG A 33 -12.55 11.49 -8.62
CA ARG A 33 -13.02 10.61 -9.69
C ARG A 33 -14.26 9.86 -9.21
N LYS A 34 -15.37 10.03 -9.94
CA LYS A 34 -16.57 9.22 -9.72
C LYS A 34 -16.27 7.77 -10.07
N LEU A 35 -16.68 6.86 -9.21
CA LEU A 35 -16.54 5.43 -9.43
C LEU A 35 -17.83 4.86 -10.05
N PRO A 36 -17.73 3.95 -11.03
CA PRO A 36 -18.87 3.18 -11.48
C PRO A 36 -19.54 2.44 -10.31
N LYS A 37 -20.87 2.33 -10.31
CA LYS A 37 -21.62 1.68 -9.21
C LYS A 37 -21.14 0.24 -8.93
N ALA A 38 -20.83 -0.51 -9.97
CA ALA A 38 -20.30 -1.87 -9.84
C ALA A 38 -18.93 -1.92 -9.13
N VAL A 39 -18.05 -0.95 -9.39
CA VAL A 39 -16.75 -0.84 -8.73
C VAL A 39 -16.93 -0.50 -7.25
N VAL A 40 -17.86 0.40 -6.91
CA VAL A 40 -18.20 0.73 -5.52
C VAL A 40 -18.71 -0.51 -4.78
N ALA A 41 -19.63 -1.27 -5.40
CA ALA A 41 -20.15 -2.50 -4.80
C ALA A 41 -19.03 -3.53 -4.56
N ARG A 42 -18.15 -3.73 -5.53
CA ARG A 42 -17.02 -4.67 -5.38
C ARG A 42 -16.03 -4.21 -4.32
N ALA A 43 -15.73 -2.91 -4.25
CA ALA A 43 -14.86 -2.35 -3.22
C ALA A 43 -15.41 -2.58 -1.81
N LYS A 44 -16.72 -2.41 -1.60
CA LYS A 44 -17.36 -2.72 -0.31
C LYS A 44 -17.17 -4.19 0.09
N ASN A 45 -17.30 -5.12 -0.85
CA ASN A 45 -17.07 -6.54 -0.58
C ASN A 45 -15.61 -6.80 -0.17
N HIS A 46 -14.63 -6.24 -0.90
CA HIS A 46 -13.21 -6.37 -0.55
C HIS A 46 -12.89 -5.75 0.83
N ILE A 47 -13.53 -4.63 1.18
CA ILE A 47 -13.37 -4.02 2.50
C ILE A 47 -13.88 -4.95 3.60
N VAL A 48 -15.08 -5.50 3.45
CA VAL A 48 -15.67 -6.42 4.43
C VAL A 48 -14.83 -7.70 4.56
N ASP A 49 -14.41 -8.27 3.43
CA ASP A 49 -13.53 -9.44 3.37
C ASP A 49 -12.22 -9.21 4.11
N THR A 50 -11.53 -8.10 3.82
CA THR A 50 -10.28 -7.77 4.49
C THR A 50 -10.48 -7.52 6.00
N VAL A 51 -11.56 -6.86 6.43
CA VAL A 51 -11.87 -6.69 7.86
C VAL A 51 -12.08 -8.04 8.54
N ALA A 52 -12.75 -8.98 7.89
CA ALA A 52 -12.95 -10.33 8.40
C ALA A 52 -11.61 -11.08 8.53
N ALA A 53 -10.74 -10.99 7.52
CA ALA A 53 -9.40 -11.58 7.57
C ALA A 53 -8.55 -10.98 8.71
N ILE A 54 -8.58 -9.66 8.90
CA ILE A 54 -7.89 -8.99 10.02
C ILE A 54 -8.40 -9.49 11.37
N LEU A 55 -9.72 -9.62 11.53
CA LEU A 55 -10.33 -10.11 12.77
C LEU A 55 -10.01 -11.58 13.05
N SER A 56 -9.97 -12.43 12.02
CA SER A 56 -9.52 -13.83 12.16
C SER A 56 -8.05 -13.86 12.59
N GLY A 57 -7.19 -13.20 11.81
CA GLY A 57 -5.76 -13.22 11.99
C GLY A 57 -5.27 -12.57 13.29
N SER A 58 -6.03 -11.63 13.86
CA SER A 58 -5.70 -11.02 15.17
C SER A 58 -5.69 -12.05 16.31
N ARG A 59 -6.32 -13.21 16.12
CA ARG A 59 -6.35 -14.31 17.09
C ARG A 59 -5.27 -15.37 16.84
N LEU A 60 -4.63 -15.36 15.67
CA LEU A 60 -3.55 -16.25 15.31
C LEU A 60 -2.21 -15.79 15.90
N LEU A 61 -1.20 -16.67 15.86
CA LEU A 61 0.11 -16.38 16.42
C LEU A 61 0.76 -15.11 15.82
N PRO A 62 0.79 -14.90 14.48
CA PRO A 62 1.36 -13.68 13.90
C PRO A 62 0.64 -12.41 14.39
N GLY A 63 -0.71 -12.42 14.39
CA GLY A 63 -1.51 -11.30 14.88
C GLY A 63 -1.26 -10.99 16.36
N LYS A 64 -1.24 -12.01 17.22
CA LYS A 64 -0.89 -11.84 18.64
C LYS A 64 0.49 -11.24 18.84
N LYS A 65 1.49 -11.66 18.03
CA LYS A 65 2.86 -11.17 18.12
C LYS A 65 2.98 -9.71 17.67
N VAL A 66 2.39 -9.32 16.54
CA VAL A 66 2.43 -7.92 16.09
C VAL A 66 1.67 -7.01 17.06
N ILE A 67 0.53 -7.44 17.60
CA ILE A 67 -0.23 -6.67 18.60
C ILE A 67 0.60 -6.47 19.87
N ALA A 68 1.29 -7.52 20.35
CA ALA A 68 2.19 -7.42 21.50
C ALA A 68 3.39 -6.51 21.22
N TYR A 69 3.91 -6.51 19.98
CA TYR A 69 5.00 -5.64 19.54
C TYR A 69 4.62 -4.16 19.52
N VAL A 70 3.45 -3.81 18.97
CA VAL A 70 3.07 -2.39 18.81
C VAL A 70 2.55 -1.74 20.10
N LYS A 71 1.93 -2.51 21.00
CA LYS A 71 1.37 -2.02 22.28
C LYS A 71 2.33 -1.17 23.12
N PRO A 72 3.58 -1.59 23.37
CA PRO A 72 4.52 -0.82 24.19
C PRO A 72 5.16 0.37 23.47
N LEU A 73 5.03 0.49 22.13
CA LEU A 73 5.67 1.58 21.37
C LEU A 73 5.05 2.96 21.66
N GLY A 74 3.85 3.00 22.26
CA GLY A 74 3.18 4.25 22.61
C GLY A 74 2.84 5.14 21.41
N GLY A 75 2.89 6.46 21.62
CA GLY A 75 2.63 7.48 20.60
C GLY A 75 1.20 8.02 20.60
N ALA A 76 0.86 8.78 19.54
CA ALA A 76 -0.46 9.35 19.35
C ALA A 76 -1.55 8.27 19.26
N ARG A 77 -2.77 8.59 19.72
CA ARG A 77 -3.94 7.70 19.66
C ARG A 77 -4.78 8.03 18.43
N ASP A 78 -4.24 7.69 17.27
CA ASP A 78 -4.80 8.10 15.97
C ASP A 78 -5.76 7.06 15.37
N ALA A 79 -5.45 5.76 15.52
CA ALA A 79 -6.18 4.68 14.84
C ALA A 79 -6.20 3.37 15.64
N GLY A 80 -7.25 2.58 15.46
CA GLY A 80 -7.52 1.33 16.15
C GLY A 80 -6.87 0.10 15.50
N ILE A 81 -6.61 -0.91 16.33
CA ILE A 81 -6.28 -2.27 15.86
C ILE A 81 -7.54 -3.12 15.94
N ILE A 82 -8.02 -3.59 14.78
CA ILE A 82 -9.21 -4.42 14.64
C ILE A 82 -9.04 -5.71 15.46
N GLY A 83 -10.12 -6.14 16.12
CA GLY A 83 -10.09 -7.29 17.03
C GLY A 83 -9.56 -6.96 18.43
N THR A 84 -9.27 -5.69 18.73
CA THR A 84 -8.82 -5.23 20.05
C THR A 84 -9.49 -3.91 20.47
N ARG A 85 -9.22 -3.46 21.70
CA ARG A 85 -9.55 -2.09 22.19
C ARG A 85 -8.36 -1.12 22.12
N HIS A 86 -7.26 -1.53 21.49
CA HIS A 86 -6.03 -0.75 21.47
C HIS A 86 -6.07 0.29 20.34
N VAL A 87 -5.65 1.51 20.66
CA VAL A 87 -5.52 2.64 19.73
C VAL A 87 -4.09 3.14 19.82
N THR A 88 -3.47 3.35 18.67
CA THR A 88 -2.05 3.70 18.54
C THR A 88 -1.87 4.65 17.34
N THR A 89 -0.63 4.90 16.93
CA THR A 89 -0.32 5.76 15.79
C THR A 89 -0.85 5.15 14.49
N VAL A 90 -1.04 5.98 13.46
CA VAL A 90 -1.44 5.52 12.11
C VAL A 90 -0.53 4.41 11.60
N MET A 91 0.79 4.56 11.77
CA MET A 91 1.78 3.60 11.29
C MET A 91 1.66 2.25 12.01
N ASN A 92 1.53 2.29 13.34
CA ASN A 92 1.43 1.06 14.14
C ASN A 92 0.10 0.34 13.92
N ALA A 93 -1.00 1.09 13.76
CA ALA A 93 -2.30 0.51 13.45
C ALA A 93 -2.30 -0.15 12.06
N ALA A 94 -1.76 0.53 11.04
CA ALA A 94 -1.64 -0.02 9.70
C ALA A 94 -0.74 -1.27 9.67
N LEU A 95 0.40 -1.26 10.37
CA LEU A 95 1.28 -2.42 10.51
C LEU A 95 0.55 -3.60 11.16
N ALA A 96 -0.07 -3.38 12.33
CA ALA A 96 -0.74 -4.45 13.07
C ALA A 96 -1.92 -5.02 12.29
N ASN A 97 -2.79 -4.17 11.75
CA ASN A 97 -3.94 -4.59 10.96
C ASN A 97 -3.49 -5.32 9.67
N GLY A 98 -2.44 -4.85 8.97
CA GLY A 98 -1.95 -5.53 7.78
C GLY A 98 -1.35 -6.90 8.05
N THR A 99 -0.52 -7.02 9.09
CA THR A 99 -0.01 -8.33 9.53
C THR A 99 -1.13 -9.26 9.97
N CYS A 100 -2.15 -8.77 10.68
CA CYS A 100 -3.31 -9.60 11.03
C CYS A 100 -4.10 -10.01 9.78
N GLY A 101 -4.30 -9.11 8.82
CA GLY A 101 -5.06 -9.38 7.60
C GLY A 101 -4.47 -10.51 6.76
N HIS A 102 -3.15 -10.65 6.74
CA HIS A 102 -2.46 -11.70 5.97
C HIS A 102 -2.11 -12.95 6.81
N ALA A 103 -2.44 -12.99 8.10
CA ALA A 103 -1.99 -14.04 9.00
C ALA A 103 -2.63 -15.42 8.76
N ASP A 104 -3.83 -15.44 8.18
CA ASP A 104 -4.64 -16.65 7.94
C ASP A 104 -4.62 -17.09 6.47
N GLU A 105 -4.02 -16.28 5.58
CA GLU A 105 -4.05 -16.47 4.11
C GLU A 105 -5.48 -16.64 3.52
N THR A 106 -6.50 -16.18 4.25
CA THR A 106 -7.90 -16.13 3.81
C THR A 106 -8.24 -14.81 3.12
N ASP A 107 -7.26 -13.92 2.98
CA ASP A 107 -7.40 -12.61 2.36
C ASP A 107 -7.58 -12.68 0.85
N ASP A 108 -8.08 -11.58 0.28
CA ASP A 108 -8.35 -11.51 -1.14
C ASP A 108 -7.14 -11.75 -2.04
N THR A 109 -7.41 -12.16 -3.27
CA THR A 109 -6.38 -12.35 -4.30
C THR A 109 -6.79 -11.62 -5.57
N HIS A 110 -5.83 -10.95 -6.20
CA HIS A 110 -5.92 -10.48 -7.59
C HIS A 110 -5.20 -11.48 -8.50
N PRO A 111 -5.93 -12.40 -9.19
CA PRO A 111 -5.31 -13.55 -9.85
C PRO A 111 -4.27 -13.21 -10.92
N PRO A 112 -4.44 -12.17 -11.77
CA PRO A 112 -3.45 -11.84 -12.80
C PRO A 112 -2.06 -11.50 -12.24
N THR A 113 -2.01 -10.88 -11.05
CA THR A 113 -0.76 -10.45 -10.41
C THR A 113 -0.34 -11.33 -9.24
N ARG A 114 -1.20 -12.29 -8.83
CA ARG A 114 -1.02 -13.15 -7.64
C ARG A 114 -0.67 -12.34 -6.40
N SER A 115 -1.37 -11.22 -6.22
CA SER A 115 -1.17 -10.31 -5.10
C SER A 115 -2.40 -10.24 -4.23
N HIS A 116 -2.19 -9.78 -3.01
CA HIS A 116 -3.23 -9.60 -2.00
C HIS A 116 -3.31 -8.11 -1.63
N PRO A 117 -4.04 -7.27 -2.40
CA PRO A 117 -4.01 -5.84 -2.18
C PRO A 117 -4.66 -5.43 -0.86
N GLY A 118 -5.68 -6.17 -0.40
CA GLY A 118 -6.49 -5.80 0.76
C GLY A 118 -5.67 -5.62 2.03
N THR A 119 -4.73 -6.54 2.27
CA THR A 119 -3.93 -6.61 3.50
C THR A 119 -2.93 -5.48 3.69
N SER A 120 -2.68 -4.66 2.65
CA SER A 120 -1.86 -3.45 2.79
C SER A 120 -2.65 -2.17 2.50
N VAL A 121 -3.54 -2.21 1.50
CA VAL A 121 -4.30 -1.02 1.07
C VAL A 121 -5.32 -0.61 2.13
N LEU A 122 -6.14 -1.54 2.62
CA LEU A 122 -7.19 -1.20 3.57
C LEU A 122 -6.62 -0.76 4.93
N PRO A 123 -5.65 -1.46 5.55
CA PRO A 123 -5.05 -1.02 6.81
C PRO A 123 -4.49 0.40 6.77
N ALA A 124 -3.75 0.76 5.71
CA ALA A 124 -3.23 2.11 5.54
C ALA A 124 -4.37 3.13 5.36
N ALA A 125 -5.34 2.82 4.50
CA ALA A 125 -6.45 3.71 4.21
C ALA A 125 -7.35 3.94 5.43
N LEU A 126 -7.64 2.87 6.19
CA LEU A 126 -8.48 2.91 7.37
C LEU A 126 -7.83 3.71 8.50
N ALA A 127 -6.54 3.47 8.78
CA ALA A 127 -5.82 4.18 9.83
C ALA A 127 -5.75 5.71 9.58
N ILE A 128 -5.52 6.12 8.32
CA ILE A 128 -5.55 7.55 7.94
C ILE A 128 -6.98 8.10 8.03
N SER A 129 -7.98 7.32 7.59
CA SER A 129 -9.37 7.76 7.61
C SER A 129 -9.89 7.96 9.04
N GLU A 130 -9.53 7.08 9.97
CA GLU A 130 -9.86 7.23 11.39
C GLU A 130 -9.24 8.49 11.99
N LYS A 131 -7.92 8.69 11.79
CA LYS A 131 -7.21 9.88 12.29
C LYS A 131 -7.85 11.19 11.83
N HIS A 132 -8.26 11.26 10.58
CA HIS A 132 -8.77 12.48 9.95
C HIS A 132 -10.30 12.53 9.85
N ALA A 133 -11.02 11.59 10.48
CA ALA A 133 -12.48 11.48 10.43
C ALA A 133 -13.05 11.54 8.99
N LEU A 134 -12.42 10.82 8.06
CA LEU A 134 -12.80 10.84 6.65
C LEU A 134 -14.05 9.99 6.40
N SER A 135 -14.86 10.40 5.41
CA SER A 135 -16.09 9.68 5.07
C SER A 135 -15.83 8.31 4.44
N GLY A 136 -16.79 7.39 4.57
CA GLY A 136 -16.73 6.08 3.92
C GLY A 136 -16.62 6.16 2.38
N GLU A 137 -17.17 7.21 1.76
CA GLU A 137 -17.00 7.44 0.32
C GLU A 137 -15.54 7.74 -0.04
N GLN A 138 -14.85 8.55 0.76
CA GLN A 138 -13.42 8.83 0.56
C GLN A 138 -12.58 7.58 0.77
N LEU A 139 -12.89 6.79 1.81
CA LEU A 139 -12.24 5.50 2.06
C LEU A 139 -12.39 4.56 0.86
N ILE A 140 -13.61 4.38 0.33
CA ILE A 140 -13.87 3.52 -0.82
C ILE A 140 -13.07 3.98 -2.05
N ARG A 141 -13.04 5.30 -2.34
CA ARG A 141 -12.26 5.83 -3.47
C ARG A 141 -10.76 5.56 -3.30
N ALA A 142 -10.23 5.72 -2.10
CA ALA A 142 -8.83 5.46 -1.80
C ALA A 142 -8.47 3.97 -1.90
N VAL A 143 -9.33 3.08 -1.39
CA VAL A 143 -9.14 1.62 -1.51
C VAL A 143 -9.13 1.20 -2.98
N VAL A 144 -10.09 1.67 -3.78
CA VAL A 144 -10.13 1.36 -5.22
C VAL A 144 -8.86 1.83 -5.93
N LEU A 145 -8.38 3.03 -5.62
CA LEU A 145 -7.12 3.52 -6.18
C LEU A 145 -5.93 2.66 -5.76
N GLY A 146 -5.85 2.28 -4.48
CA GLY A 146 -4.77 1.45 -3.97
C GLY A 146 -4.71 0.09 -4.66
N TYR A 147 -5.87 -0.55 -4.90
CA TYR A 147 -5.97 -1.80 -5.66
C TYR A 147 -5.50 -1.62 -7.10
N ASP A 148 -5.94 -0.56 -7.78
CA ASP A 148 -5.56 -0.27 -9.16
C ASP A 148 -4.05 -0.02 -9.31
N ILE A 149 -3.44 0.77 -8.40
CA ILE A 149 -2.00 1.02 -8.40
C ILE A 149 -1.19 -0.23 -8.02
N CYS A 150 -1.68 -1.03 -7.07
CA CYS A 150 -1.06 -2.30 -6.73
C CYS A 150 -1.00 -3.22 -7.95
N ALA A 151 -2.13 -3.45 -8.60
CA ALA A 151 -2.23 -4.33 -9.77
C ALA A 151 -1.38 -3.81 -10.94
N ARG A 152 -1.49 -2.53 -11.30
CA ARG A 152 -0.75 -1.95 -12.44
C ARG A 152 0.77 -1.96 -12.23
N THR A 153 1.23 -1.68 -11.01
CA THR A 153 2.66 -1.76 -10.67
C THR A 153 3.19 -3.17 -10.93
N LEU A 154 2.46 -4.20 -10.49
CA LEU A 154 2.86 -5.59 -10.69
C LEU A 154 2.77 -6.05 -12.14
N MET A 155 1.75 -5.61 -12.87
CA MET A 155 1.63 -5.88 -14.30
C MET A 155 2.80 -5.26 -15.08
N ALA A 156 3.18 -4.02 -14.76
CA ALA A 156 4.30 -3.32 -15.39
C ALA A 156 5.65 -3.99 -15.10
N LEU A 157 5.83 -4.47 -13.87
CA LEU A 157 7.02 -5.21 -13.44
C LEU A 157 7.11 -6.60 -14.08
N ASN A 158 6.00 -7.16 -14.57
CA ASN A 158 5.92 -8.52 -15.07
C ASN A 158 6.46 -9.53 -14.06
N THR A 159 5.75 -9.69 -12.95
CA THR A 159 6.16 -10.46 -11.77
C THR A 159 6.64 -11.89 -12.06
N ARG A 160 6.18 -12.52 -13.15
CA ARG A 160 6.66 -13.83 -13.62
C ARG A 160 8.17 -13.86 -13.87
N LYS A 161 8.78 -12.73 -14.21
CA LYS A 161 10.22 -12.58 -14.41
C LYS A 161 11.00 -12.31 -13.12
N ILE A 162 10.34 -11.89 -12.05
CA ILE A 162 10.98 -11.37 -10.84
C ILE A 162 10.95 -12.41 -9.71
N VAL A 163 9.89 -13.21 -9.65
CA VAL A 163 9.71 -14.27 -8.65
C VAL A 163 10.84 -15.32 -8.66
N PRO A 164 11.39 -15.75 -9.82
CA PRO A 164 12.53 -16.68 -9.85
C PRO A 164 13.78 -16.16 -9.14
N ASP A 165 13.96 -14.84 -9.02
CA ASP A 165 15.10 -14.22 -8.36
C ASP A 165 14.95 -14.13 -6.82
N GLY A 166 13.95 -14.80 -6.24
CA GLY A 166 13.72 -14.82 -4.79
C GLY A 166 13.06 -13.56 -4.22
N ARG A 167 12.62 -12.61 -5.06
CA ARG A 167 11.90 -11.40 -4.62
C ARG A 167 10.40 -11.67 -4.49
N HIS A 168 9.79 -11.22 -3.39
CA HIS A 168 8.34 -11.38 -3.17
C HIS A 168 7.59 -10.27 -3.92
N ALA A 169 7.17 -10.57 -5.15
CA ALA A 169 6.51 -9.61 -6.02
C ALA A 169 5.29 -8.94 -5.36
N GLY A 170 4.52 -9.67 -4.54
CA GLY A 170 3.35 -9.13 -3.82
C GLY A 170 3.67 -7.90 -2.96
N ALA A 171 4.79 -7.91 -2.24
CA ALA A 171 5.18 -6.83 -1.32
C ALA A 171 5.44 -5.53 -2.07
N THR A 172 6.05 -5.61 -3.25
CA THR A 172 6.27 -4.44 -4.10
C THR A 172 4.97 -3.81 -4.56
N GLY A 173 3.98 -4.57 -5.02
CA GLY A 173 2.71 -3.98 -5.45
C GLY A 173 1.93 -3.39 -4.27
N GLN A 174 1.93 -4.10 -3.15
CA GLN A 174 1.16 -3.74 -1.96
C GLN A 174 1.59 -2.41 -1.34
N VAL A 175 2.90 -2.14 -1.24
CA VAL A 175 3.39 -0.87 -0.67
C VAL A 175 3.02 0.32 -1.56
N TYR A 176 3.05 0.17 -2.89
CA TYR A 176 2.59 1.20 -3.83
C TYR A 176 1.08 1.42 -3.75
N GLY A 177 0.30 0.36 -3.56
CA GLY A 177 -1.14 0.46 -3.33
C GLY A 177 -1.48 1.21 -2.04
N ALA A 178 -0.80 0.87 -0.94
CA ALA A 178 -0.96 1.55 0.35
C ALA A 178 -0.59 3.04 0.26
N MET A 179 0.54 3.37 -0.39
CA MET A 179 0.92 4.76 -0.64
C MET A 179 -0.13 5.49 -1.47
N ALA A 180 -0.64 4.90 -2.54
CA ALA A 180 -1.64 5.56 -3.39
C ALA A 180 -2.93 5.87 -2.61
N ALA A 181 -3.40 4.93 -1.80
CA ALA A 181 -4.57 5.15 -0.93
C ALA A 181 -4.30 6.28 0.09
N ALA A 182 -3.14 6.26 0.75
CA ALA A 182 -2.73 7.31 1.67
C ALA A 182 -2.64 8.69 1.00
N ALA A 183 -2.02 8.77 -0.18
CA ALA A 183 -1.87 9.99 -0.95
C ALA A 183 -3.23 10.60 -1.33
N ALA A 184 -4.19 9.77 -1.73
CA ALA A 184 -5.54 10.22 -2.06
C ALA A 184 -6.30 10.76 -0.84
N LEU A 185 -6.18 10.10 0.32
CA LEU A 185 -6.83 10.53 1.56
C LEU A 185 -6.23 11.82 2.12
N LEU A 186 -4.90 11.94 2.08
CA LEU A 186 -4.14 13.13 2.48
C LEU A 186 -4.21 14.27 1.44
N ASN A 187 -4.90 14.06 0.32
CA ASN A 187 -5.10 15.06 -0.74
C ASN A 187 -3.79 15.62 -1.31
N LEU A 188 -2.80 14.74 -1.51
CA LEU A 188 -1.52 15.12 -2.08
C LEU A 188 -1.68 15.64 -3.52
N ASP A 189 -0.97 16.71 -3.85
CA ASP A 189 -0.86 17.19 -5.22
C ASP A 189 0.03 16.27 -6.08
N ALA A 190 0.03 16.46 -7.40
CA ALA A 190 0.81 15.60 -8.31
C ALA A 190 2.33 15.64 -8.04
N ARG A 191 2.87 16.76 -7.51
CA ARG A 191 4.28 16.84 -7.16
C ARG A 191 4.57 16.04 -5.89
N GLN A 192 3.72 16.15 -4.88
CA GLN A 192 3.82 15.39 -3.63
C GLN A 192 3.64 13.89 -3.87
N VAL A 193 2.70 13.48 -4.72
CA VAL A 193 2.55 12.08 -5.15
C VAL A 193 3.83 11.54 -5.78
N ARG A 194 4.49 12.33 -6.64
CA ARG A 194 5.76 11.94 -7.24
C ARG A 194 6.85 11.68 -6.19
N TYR A 195 6.94 12.56 -5.18
CA TYR A 195 7.88 12.34 -4.07
C TYR A 195 7.51 11.10 -3.24
N ALA A 196 6.22 10.89 -2.98
CA ALA A 196 5.75 9.70 -2.29
C ALA A 196 6.09 8.41 -3.05
N LEU A 197 5.97 8.39 -4.39
CA LEU A 197 6.41 7.29 -5.24
C LEU A 197 7.92 7.02 -5.09
N SER A 198 8.75 8.06 -5.02
CA SER A 198 10.20 7.92 -4.80
C SER A 198 10.51 7.31 -3.44
N TYR A 199 9.94 7.83 -2.35
CA TYR A 199 10.15 7.26 -1.01
C TYR A 199 9.57 5.84 -0.88
N THR A 200 8.49 5.54 -1.59
CA THR A 200 7.91 4.19 -1.62
C THR A 200 8.87 3.20 -2.26
N PHE A 201 9.55 3.60 -3.33
CA PHE A 201 10.57 2.77 -3.95
C PHE A 201 11.69 2.42 -2.96
N GLU A 202 12.18 3.41 -2.21
CA GLU A 202 13.23 3.21 -1.20
C GLU A 202 12.80 2.31 -0.03
N GLN A 203 11.50 2.26 0.29
CA GLN A 203 10.96 1.39 1.34
C GLN A 203 10.52 0.01 0.83
N THR A 204 10.58 -0.23 -0.48
CA THR A 204 10.13 -1.50 -1.05
C THR A 204 11.08 -2.63 -0.66
N ALA A 205 10.59 -3.61 0.08
CA ALA A 205 11.32 -4.80 0.50
C ALA A 205 10.43 -6.05 0.48
N GLY A 206 11.05 -7.23 0.47
CA GLY A 206 10.35 -8.52 0.56
C GLY A 206 11.00 -9.60 -0.29
N VAL A 207 11.22 -10.78 0.30
CA VAL A 207 11.78 -11.96 -0.36
C VAL A 207 10.81 -13.12 -0.25
N THR A 208 10.70 -13.93 -1.30
CA THR A 208 9.89 -15.15 -1.28
C THR A 208 10.71 -16.31 -0.73
N THR A 209 10.11 -17.08 0.16
CA THR A 209 10.71 -18.30 0.73
C THR A 209 10.11 -19.59 0.17
N MET A 210 9.15 -19.48 -0.77
CA MET A 210 8.41 -20.61 -1.32
C MET A 210 9.18 -21.46 -2.36
N TYR A 211 10.38 -21.03 -2.75
CA TYR A 211 11.22 -21.73 -3.75
C TYR A 211 12.55 -22.20 -3.15
N ARG A 212 12.48 -22.96 -2.05
CA ARG A 212 13.62 -23.76 -1.57
C ARG A 212 13.50 -25.19 -2.06
#